data_AF-A0A7N6BEJ1-F1
#
_entry.id   AF-A0A7N6BEJ1-F1
#
_cell.length_a   1.000
_cell.length_b   1.000
_cell.length_c   1.000
_cell.angle_alpha   90.00
_cell.angle_beta   90.00
_cell.angle_gamma   90.00
#
_symmetry.space_group_name_H-M   'P 1'
#
loop_
_entity.id
_entity.type
_entity.pdbx_description
1 polymer ?
#
loop_
_entity_poly.entity_id
_entity_poly.type
_entity_poly.pdbx_seq_one_letter_code
_entity_poly.pdbx_strand_id
1 'polypeptide(L)'
;MGLLSQGSPLNWEETKKYADHIRKHGIIQFLNIYNKVKERQKDVLKWGDEVEYMLVELDNKDEKVRLVLNGGDVLETLQDQGEKINPNHPTLWRPEYGSYMVEGTPGQPYGGTMSEFNTVEGNMGKRRREASSVLNANETLCTITSFPSTLTRNIRHRRGEKVVINVPIFKDVHTPSPFVEEFPEDDGEAARAALPDHIYMDAMGFGMGNCCLQVTFQACSISEARYLYDQLATFCPIVMALSAASPFYRGYVSDIDCRWGVISASVDDRTQEERGLKPLKNNKYRIFKSRYDSIDSYLSCCGEKYNDIDLTIDEEIYKQLLSAGIDKLLAQHIAHLFIRDPLSVFEEKIHLDDENESDHFENLQSTNWQTMRFKPPPPNSDIGWRVEFRPMEVQLTDFENAAYVVFVVLLTRVILSYKLDFLIPLSKVDENMKVAQKRNAVKEGMFYFRKDIFIGCNPVLDGTASAQNGLEADGANEEYTLMSIDTIINGKEGVFQGLIPILNSYLENMEVDVDTRCTILNYLKLIKKRASGELMTMAKWMREFVAKHPQYKQDSIITDKINYDLFQKCDRIAKGEEQCPELIGNPVNKFK
;
A
#
# COMPACT_ATOMS: atom_id res chain seq x y z
N MET A 1 9.62 -9.87 6.42
CA MET A 1 9.44 -8.44 6.74
C MET A 1 10.75 -7.87 7.24
N GLY A 2 11.00 -6.60 6.94
CA GLY A 2 12.20 -5.88 7.33
C GLY A 2 12.06 -5.24 8.71
N LEU A 3 13.21 -5.10 9.38
CA LEU A 3 13.50 -4.23 10.54
C LEU A 3 12.79 -4.44 11.88
N LEU A 4 11.74 -5.25 12.01
CA LEU A 4 11.12 -5.50 13.32
C LEU A 4 11.78 -6.69 14.04
N SER A 5 13.08 -6.57 14.29
CA SER A 5 13.81 -7.41 15.24
C SER A 5 13.97 -6.67 16.57
N GLN A 6 13.97 -7.38 17.70
CA GLN A 6 14.32 -6.77 18.99
C GLN A 6 15.79 -6.29 18.95
N GLY A 7 16.04 -5.07 19.43
CA GLY A 7 17.36 -4.44 19.46
C GLY A 7 17.30 -3.05 20.10
N SER A 8 18.46 -2.41 20.30
CA SER A 8 18.57 -1.09 20.93
C SER A 8 18.58 0.02 19.87
N PRO A 9 17.46 0.71 19.60
CA PRO A 9 17.41 1.70 18.53
C PRO A 9 18.24 2.93 18.89
N LEU A 10 19.14 3.31 18.00
CA LEU A 10 19.90 4.55 18.11
C LEU A 10 18.97 5.77 18.01
N ASN A 11 19.30 6.84 18.74
CA ASN A 11 18.62 8.11 18.52
C ASN A 11 19.09 8.75 17.19
N TRP A 12 18.48 9.87 16.78
CA TRP A 12 18.82 10.51 15.50
C TRP A 12 20.28 11.01 15.44
N GLU A 13 20.80 11.60 16.50
CA GLU A 13 22.17 12.12 16.53
C GLU A 13 23.21 11.01 16.40
N GLU A 14 22.93 9.84 16.95
CA GLU A 14 23.73 8.63 16.83
C GLU A 14 23.59 8.01 15.44
N THR A 15 22.34 7.79 14.99
CA THR A 15 22.03 7.23 13.65
C THR A 15 22.72 8.03 12.55
N LYS A 16 22.67 9.36 12.62
CA LYS A 16 23.29 10.25 11.64
C LYS A 16 24.81 10.03 11.51
N LYS A 17 25.52 9.67 12.59
CA LYS A 17 26.98 9.41 12.55
C LYS A 17 27.32 8.17 11.72
N TYR A 18 26.40 7.20 11.65
CA TYR A 18 26.57 5.96 10.90
C TYR A 18 25.91 5.99 9.51
N ALA A 19 25.22 7.07 9.13
CA ALA A 19 24.43 7.12 7.89
C ALA A 19 25.24 6.76 6.63
N ASP A 20 26.45 7.30 6.48
CA ASP A 20 27.32 6.99 5.33
C ASP A 20 27.86 5.56 5.37
N HIS A 21 28.14 5.04 6.57
CA HIS A 21 28.53 3.64 6.77
C HIS A 21 27.41 2.69 6.32
N ILE A 22 26.19 2.90 6.80
CA ILE A 22 25.01 2.10 6.42
C ILE A 22 24.74 2.19 4.92
N ARG A 23 24.82 3.38 4.30
CA ARG A 23 24.68 3.53 2.85
C ARG A 23 25.72 2.72 2.08
N LYS A 24 27.00 2.87 2.45
CA LYS A 24 28.10 2.18 1.77
C LYS A 24 27.95 0.66 1.86
N HIS A 25 27.74 0.14 3.06
CA HIS A 25 27.61 -1.29 3.31
C HIS A 25 26.31 -1.86 2.71
N GLY A 26 25.21 -1.10 2.72
CA GLY A 26 23.97 -1.48 2.05
C GLY A 26 24.12 -1.67 0.54
N ILE A 27 24.93 -0.84 -0.14
CA ILE A 27 25.24 -1.04 -1.56
C ILE A 27 26.09 -2.29 -1.78
N ILE A 28 27.05 -2.59 -0.90
CA ILE A 28 27.86 -3.81 -0.97
C ILE A 28 26.96 -5.05 -0.81
N GLN A 29 26.08 -5.06 0.19
CA GLN A 29 25.10 -6.12 0.42
C GLN A 29 24.21 -6.35 -0.80
N PHE A 30 23.68 -5.28 -1.39
CA PHE A 30 22.89 -5.37 -2.62
C PHE A 30 23.67 -5.97 -3.78
N LEU A 31 24.92 -5.54 -4.00
CA LEU A 31 25.78 -6.08 -5.05
C LEU A 31 26.10 -7.57 -4.83
N ASN A 32 26.31 -7.98 -3.58
CA ASN A 32 26.52 -9.38 -3.23
C ASN A 32 25.28 -10.22 -3.54
N ILE A 33 24.08 -9.76 -3.15
CA ILE A 33 22.82 -10.42 -3.49
C ILE A 33 22.66 -10.51 -5.00
N TYR A 34 22.74 -9.37 -5.70
CA TYR A 34 22.55 -9.28 -7.14
C TYR A 34 23.49 -10.23 -7.89
N ASN A 35 24.78 -10.23 -7.58
CA ASN A 35 25.73 -11.11 -8.26
C ASN A 35 25.49 -12.60 -7.97
N LYS A 36 25.00 -12.96 -6.78
CA LYS A 36 24.64 -14.34 -6.45
C LYS A 36 23.40 -14.84 -7.20
N VAL A 37 22.43 -13.96 -7.50
CA VAL A 37 21.07 -14.39 -7.93
C VAL A 37 20.54 -13.72 -9.20
N LYS A 38 21.30 -12.88 -9.90
CA LYS A 38 20.86 -12.20 -11.14
C LYS A 38 20.49 -13.15 -12.28
N GLU A 39 21.16 -14.30 -12.37
CA GLU A 39 20.88 -15.34 -13.38
C GLU A 39 19.78 -16.32 -12.94
N ARG A 40 19.14 -16.09 -11.79
CA ARG A 40 18.07 -16.95 -11.28
C ARG A 40 16.86 -16.89 -12.21
N GLN A 41 16.36 -18.07 -12.58
CA GLN A 41 15.27 -18.26 -13.52
C GLN A 41 14.37 -19.41 -13.03
N LYS A 42 13.16 -19.49 -13.59
CA LYS A 42 12.19 -20.58 -13.35
C LYS A 42 11.71 -20.69 -11.89
N ASP A 43 11.75 -19.61 -11.15
CA ASP A 43 11.05 -19.55 -9.88
C ASP A 43 9.55 -19.73 -10.11
N VAL A 44 8.92 -20.50 -9.24
CA VAL A 44 7.47 -20.71 -9.30
C VAL A 44 6.78 -19.49 -8.70
N LEU A 45 5.64 -19.10 -9.27
CA LEU A 45 4.75 -18.11 -8.68
C LEU A 45 4.33 -18.58 -7.28
N LYS A 46 4.87 -17.88 -6.29
CA LYS A 46 4.46 -17.92 -4.88
C LYS A 46 3.94 -16.53 -4.55
N TRP A 47 2.91 -16.43 -3.72
CA TRP A 47 2.37 -15.13 -3.34
C TRP A 47 1.73 -15.19 -1.96
N GLY A 48 1.50 -14.03 -1.36
CA GLY A 48 0.90 -13.92 -0.03
C GLY A 48 0.34 -12.52 0.18
N ASP A 49 -0.72 -12.45 0.97
CA ASP A 49 -1.29 -11.21 1.45
C ASP A 49 -0.77 -10.85 2.86
N GLU A 50 -0.77 -9.56 3.14
CA GLU A 50 -0.50 -8.99 4.46
C GLU A 50 -1.72 -8.12 4.83
N VAL A 51 -2.35 -8.44 5.96
CA VAL A 51 -3.55 -7.74 6.46
C VAL A 51 -3.21 -7.12 7.81
N GLU A 52 -3.35 -5.81 7.90
CA GLU A 52 -3.16 -5.05 9.13
C GLU A 52 -4.48 -4.89 9.88
N TYR A 53 -4.44 -5.03 11.20
CA TYR A 53 -5.62 -4.98 12.07
C TYR A 53 -5.45 -3.96 13.19
N MET A 54 -6.55 -3.33 13.60
CA MET A 54 -6.63 -2.51 14.81
C MET A 54 -7.31 -3.27 15.95
N LEU A 55 -6.71 -3.21 17.13
CA LEU A 55 -7.28 -3.67 18.39
C LEU A 55 -8.10 -2.54 19.00
N VAL A 56 -9.39 -2.78 19.23
CA VAL A 56 -10.29 -1.77 19.79
C VAL A 56 -11.12 -2.33 20.94
N GLU A 57 -11.39 -1.49 21.93
CA GLU A 57 -12.30 -1.75 23.04
C GLU A 57 -13.64 -1.05 22.76
N LEU A 58 -14.74 -1.80 22.83
CA LEU A 58 -16.11 -1.27 22.77
C LEU A 58 -16.64 -1.09 24.20
N ASP A 59 -16.52 0.13 24.72
CA ASP A 59 -17.04 0.50 26.03
C ASP A 59 -18.54 0.77 25.95
N ASN A 60 -19.32 -0.28 26.22
CA ASN A 60 -20.78 -0.22 26.21
C ASN A 60 -21.38 0.66 27.31
N LYS A 61 -20.60 1.01 28.35
CA LYS A 61 -21.09 1.82 29.47
C LYS A 61 -21.04 3.31 29.13
N ASP A 62 -19.91 3.76 28.58
CA ASP A 62 -19.72 5.16 28.21
C ASP A 62 -20.05 5.43 26.73
N GLU A 63 -20.42 4.38 25.97
CA GLU A 63 -20.67 4.41 24.53
C GLU A 63 -19.50 5.00 23.75
N LYS A 64 -18.30 4.48 24.04
CA LYS A 64 -17.04 4.91 23.42
C LYS A 64 -16.29 3.74 22.83
N VAL A 65 -15.51 4.02 21.79
CA VAL A 65 -14.52 3.08 21.26
C VAL A 65 -13.13 3.64 21.51
N ARG A 66 -12.22 2.79 22.00
CA ARG A 66 -10.83 3.15 22.30
C ARG A 66 -9.87 2.18 21.64
N LEU A 67 -8.69 2.66 21.27
CA LEU A 67 -7.60 1.79 20.83
C LEU A 67 -7.03 1.02 22.03
N VAL A 68 -6.85 -0.29 21.86
CA VAL A 68 -6.21 -1.15 22.86
C VAL A 68 -4.71 -1.09 22.63
N LEU A 69 -3.98 -0.40 23.49
CA LEU A 69 -2.54 -0.15 23.32
C LEU A 69 -1.64 -1.35 23.70
N ASN A 70 -2.19 -2.57 23.69
CA ASN A 70 -1.52 -3.79 24.14
C ASN A 70 -1.21 -4.81 23.02
N GLY A 71 -1.02 -4.34 21.79
CA GLY A 71 -0.68 -5.17 20.63
C GLY A 71 0.61 -5.97 20.79
N GLY A 72 1.56 -5.51 21.62
CA GLY A 72 2.78 -6.25 21.95
C GLY A 72 2.49 -7.57 22.68
N ASP A 73 1.70 -7.54 23.76
CA ASP A 73 1.35 -8.74 24.52
C ASP A 73 0.46 -9.70 23.71
N VAL A 74 -0.48 -9.13 22.94
CA VAL A 74 -1.34 -9.90 22.02
C VAL A 74 -0.49 -10.63 20.99
N LEU A 75 0.47 -9.93 20.37
CA LEU A 75 1.39 -10.50 19.40
C LEU A 75 2.25 -11.61 20.01
N GLU A 76 2.83 -11.38 21.19
CA GLU A 76 3.64 -12.39 21.88
C GLU A 76 2.83 -13.66 22.13
N THR A 77 1.59 -13.50 22.61
CA THR A 77 0.67 -14.62 22.86
C THR A 77 0.35 -15.38 21.56
N LEU A 78 0.08 -14.68 20.46
CA LEU A 78 -0.21 -15.29 19.16
C LEU A 78 1.00 -16.07 18.62
N GLN A 79 2.20 -15.51 18.71
CA GLN A 79 3.41 -16.18 18.27
C GLN A 79 3.76 -17.39 19.14
N ASP A 80 3.56 -17.29 20.46
CA ASP A 80 3.77 -18.36 21.43
C ASP A 80 2.81 -19.52 21.19
N GLN A 81 1.55 -19.24 20.85
CA GLN A 81 0.55 -20.28 20.55
C GLN A 81 0.65 -20.80 19.11
N GLY A 82 1.28 -20.04 18.21
CA GLY A 82 1.37 -20.30 16.79
C GLY A 82 2.75 -20.78 16.34
N GLU A 83 3.46 -19.92 15.61
CA GLU A 83 4.68 -20.29 14.90
C GLU A 83 5.86 -20.77 15.78
N LYS A 84 5.93 -20.35 17.05
CA LYS A 84 6.99 -20.79 17.98
C LYS A 84 6.80 -22.25 18.41
N ILE A 85 5.56 -22.74 18.41
CA ILE A 85 5.24 -24.15 18.70
C ILE A 85 5.22 -24.98 17.42
N ASN A 86 4.63 -24.46 16.35
CA ASN A 86 4.49 -25.14 15.08
C ASN A 86 5.11 -24.31 13.95
N PRO A 87 6.32 -24.66 13.46
CA PRO A 87 6.93 -23.95 12.33
C PRO A 87 6.08 -23.94 11.05
N ASN A 88 5.12 -24.86 10.92
CA ASN A 88 4.16 -24.93 9.83
C ASN A 88 2.77 -24.39 10.23
N HIS A 89 2.71 -23.49 11.22
CA HIS A 89 1.47 -22.85 11.63
C HIS A 89 0.81 -22.16 10.43
N PRO A 90 -0.51 -22.25 10.22
CA PRO A 90 -1.17 -21.75 9.02
C PRO A 90 -1.24 -20.22 8.92
N THR A 91 -0.81 -19.50 9.94
CA THR A 91 -0.87 -18.04 10.10
C THR A 91 0.42 -17.58 10.78
N LEU A 92 0.89 -16.36 10.45
CA LEU A 92 2.01 -15.70 11.10
C LEU A 92 1.60 -14.30 11.53
N TRP A 93 2.17 -13.83 12.64
CA TRP A 93 1.85 -12.53 13.21
C TRP A 93 3.07 -11.64 13.40
N ARG A 94 2.96 -10.37 13.03
CA ARG A 94 4.05 -9.40 13.06
C ARG A 94 3.59 -8.11 13.73
N PRO A 95 4.50 -7.37 14.40
CA PRO A 95 4.15 -6.09 14.97
C PRO A 95 3.95 -5.08 13.84
N GLU A 96 3.19 -4.02 14.14
CA GLU A 96 3.04 -2.85 13.29
C GLU A 96 3.36 -1.56 14.05
N TYR A 97 3.33 -0.42 13.36
CA TYR A 97 3.70 0.87 13.95
C TYR A 97 2.89 1.21 15.23
N GLY A 98 1.56 1.06 15.18
CA GLY A 98 0.70 1.37 16.31
C GLY A 98 0.79 0.28 17.38
N SER A 99 0.89 0.66 18.66
CA SER A 99 0.82 -0.32 19.76
C SER A 99 -0.55 -1.00 19.90
N TYR A 100 -1.52 -0.58 19.09
CA TYR A 100 -2.84 -1.16 18.92
C TYR A 100 -2.99 -1.93 17.61
N MET A 101 -1.89 -2.13 16.87
CA MET A 101 -1.90 -2.82 15.59
C MET A 101 -1.20 -4.16 15.66
N VAL A 102 -1.71 -5.10 14.89
CA VAL A 102 -1.05 -6.37 14.57
C VAL A 102 -1.21 -6.64 13.08
N GLU A 103 -0.22 -7.27 12.45
CA GLU A 103 -0.30 -7.70 11.05
C GLU A 103 -0.30 -9.21 10.96
N GLY A 104 -1.22 -9.76 10.17
CA GLY A 104 -1.35 -11.19 9.93
C GLY A 104 -1.06 -11.57 8.48
N THR A 105 -0.29 -12.63 8.27
CA THR A 105 0.00 -13.21 6.95
C THR A 105 -0.35 -14.70 6.92
N PRO A 106 -0.49 -15.35 5.75
CA PRO A 106 -0.54 -16.80 5.71
C PRO A 106 0.77 -17.40 6.25
N GLY A 107 0.66 -18.59 6.85
CA GLY A 107 1.75 -19.41 7.40
C GLY A 107 2.84 -19.72 6.40
N GLN A 108 2.42 -19.94 5.16
CA GLN A 108 3.25 -20.25 4.01
C GLN A 108 2.69 -19.47 2.82
N PRO A 109 3.52 -19.08 1.84
CA PRO A 109 3.02 -18.47 0.63
C PRO A 109 2.10 -19.43 -0.12
N TYR A 110 1.04 -18.90 -0.72
CA TYR A 110 0.16 -19.63 -1.62
C TYR A 110 0.92 -20.08 -2.87
N GLY A 111 0.50 -21.22 -3.42
CA GLY A 111 1.03 -21.76 -4.67
C GLY A 111 0.49 -21.07 -5.93
N GLY A 112 0.97 -21.53 -7.09
CA GLY A 112 0.60 -20.99 -8.41
C GLY A 112 -0.67 -21.60 -9.03
N THR A 113 -1.27 -22.63 -8.41
CA THR A 113 -2.47 -23.28 -8.96
C THR A 113 -3.71 -22.42 -8.74
N MET A 114 -4.72 -22.57 -9.59
CA MET A 114 -5.97 -21.80 -9.46
C MET A 114 -6.74 -22.14 -8.19
N SER A 115 -6.63 -23.39 -7.71
CA SER A 115 -7.31 -23.86 -6.50
C SER A 115 -6.92 -23.09 -5.23
N GLU A 116 -5.74 -22.47 -5.21
CA GLU A 116 -5.28 -21.63 -4.09
C GLU A 116 -6.19 -20.44 -3.84
N PHE A 117 -6.91 -19.96 -4.86
CA PHE A 117 -7.87 -18.86 -4.67
C PHE A 117 -9.04 -19.21 -3.73
N ASN A 118 -9.32 -20.50 -3.51
CA ASN A 118 -10.32 -20.92 -2.51
C ASN A 118 -9.81 -20.83 -1.07
N THR A 119 -8.50 -20.71 -0.83
CA THR A 119 -7.91 -20.82 0.51
C THR A 119 -7.69 -19.46 1.17
N VAL A 120 -7.69 -18.37 0.39
CA VAL A 120 -7.38 -17.00 0.82
C VAL A 120 -8.31 -16.52 1.93
N GLU A 121 -9.61 -16.44 1.63
CA GLU A 121 -10.64 -16.00 2.58
C GLU A 121 -10.68 -16.90 3.82
N GLY A 122 -10.55 -18.22 3.63
CA GLY A 122 -10.47 -19.18 4.72
C GLY A 122 -9.27 -18.94 5.64
N ASN A 123 -8.12 -18.54 5.09
CA ASN A 123 -6.93 -18.20 5.85
C ASN A 123 -7.08 -16.86 6.60
N MET A 124 -7.61 -15.82 5.95
CA MET A 124 -7.94 -14.54 6.61
C MET A 124 -8.92 -14.74 7.77
N GLY A 125 -9.97 -15.54 7.58
CA GLY A 125 -10.90 -15.88 8.65
C GLY A 125 -10.28 -16.68 9.79
N LYS A 126 -9.26 -17.52 9.51
CA LYS A 126 -8.47 -18.19 10.57
C LYS A 126 -7.69 -17.16 11.38
N ARG A 127 -6.96 -16.25 10.73
CA ARG A 127 -6.25 -15.15 11.38
C ARG A 127 -7.18 -14.34 12.29
N ARG A 128 -8.33 -13.92 11.77
CA ARG A 128 -9.32 -13.16 12.55
C ARG A 128 -9.80 -13.91 13.80
N ARG A 129 -10.14 -15.20 13.67
CA ARG A 129 -10.58 -16.03 14.81
C ARG A 129 -9.49 -16.24 15.85
N GLU A 130 -8.26 -16.47 15.39
CA GLU A 130 -7.10 -16.68 16.25
C GLU A 130 -6.78 -15.42 17.06
N ALA A 131 -6.61 -14.28 16.40
CA ALA A 131 -6.41 -12.99 17.09
C ALA A 131 -7.58 -12.64 18.01
N SER A 132 -8.83 -12.88 17.60
CA SER A 132 -9.99 -12.62 18.48
C SER A 132 -10.02 -13.52 19.73
N SER A 133 -9.41 -14.72 19.67
CA SER A 133 -9.43 -15.68 20.79
C SER A 133 -8.55 -15.28 21.97
N VAL A 134 -7.62 -14.34 21.76
CA VAL A 134 -6.69 -13.86 22.79
C VAL A 134 -7.06 -12.47 23.31
N LEU A 135 -8.17 -11.88 22.85
CA LEU A 135 -8.67 -10.57 23.28
C LEU A 135 -9.66 -10.69 24.44
N ASN A 136 -9.83 -9.60 25.19
CA ASN A 136 -10.86 -9.53 26.23
C ASN A 136 -12.27 -9.50 25.63
N ALA A 137 -13.28 -9.83 26.43
CA ALA A 137 -14.67 -9.95 25.95
C ALA A 137 -15.28 -8.65 25.38
N ASN A 138 -14.76 -7.49 25.78
CA ASN A 138 -15.15 -6.16 25.28
C ASN A 138 -14.19 -5.60 24.22
N GLU A 139 -13.18 -6.37 23.83
CA GLU A 139 -12.22 -6.01 22.79
C GLU A 139 -12.56 -6.76 21.50
N THR A 140 -12.22 -6.17 20.36
CA THR A 140 -12.39 -6.79 19.05
C THR A 140 -11.30 -6.36 18.08
N LEU A 141 -11.19 -7.14 17.00
CA LEU A 141 -10.24 -6.95 15.92
C LEU A 141 -10.94 -6.31 14.72
N CYS A 142 -10.57 -5.08 14.38
CA CYS A 142 -11.15 -4.35 13.25
C CYS A 142 -10.16 -4.23 12.09
N THR A 143 -10.63 -4.53 10.88
CA THR A 143 -9.95 -4.16 9.62
C THR A 143 -10.56 -2.86 9.11
N ILE A 144 -10.24 -1.75 9.78
CA ILE A 144 -10.61 -0.39 9.39
C ILE A 144 -9.32 0.36 9.11
N THR A 145 -9.30 1.16 8.05
CA THR A 145 -8.06 1.78 7.60
C THR A 145 -7.58 2.89 8.52
N SER A 146 -8.40 3.85 8.96
CA SER A 146 -7.94 4.94 9.85
C SER A 146 -8.65 4.97 11.20
N PHE A 147 -7.87 5.21 12.27
CA PHE A 147 -8.39 5.55 13.59
C PHE A 147 -8.20 7.06 13.87
N PRO A 148 -9.11 7.76 14.56
CA PRO A 148 -9.02 9.21 14.74
C PRO A 148 -7.90 9.79 15.62
N SER A 149 -6.81 9.09 16.01
CA SER A 149 -5.79 9.70 16.88
C SER A 149 -4.41 9.02 16.83
N THR A 150 -3.31 9.80 16.99
CA THR A 150 -2.07 9.57 17.80
C THR A 150 -0.71 10.01 17.17
N LEU A 151 0.38 9.91 17.98
CA LEU A 151 1.64 10.69 18.05
C LEU A 151 2.95 9.95 17.61
N THR A 152 4.10 10.65 17.35
CA THR A 152 5.48 10.05 17.15
C THR A 152 6.70 11.02 17.30
N ARG A 153 7.95 10.47 17.45
CA ARG A 153 9.21 11.17 17.86
C ARG A 153 10.40 11.27 16.86
N ASN A 154 10.87 10.22 16.16
CA ASN A 154 12.17 10.28 15.43
C ASN A 154 12.16 11.10 14.12
N ILE A 155 11.08 10.99 13.34
CA ILE A 155 10.89 11.78 12.11
C ILE A 155 10.93 13.27 12.40
N ARG A 156 10.34 13.69 13.52
CA ARG A 156 10.38 15.06 14.04
C ARG A 156 11.81 15.55 14.27
N HIS A 157 12.70 14.72 14.82
CA HIS A 157 14.10 15.12 15.05
C HIS A 157 14.91 15.26 13.75
N ARG A 158 14.74 14.36 12.76
CA ARG A 158 15.40 14.51 11.44
C ARG A 158 14.89 15.75 10.70
N ARG A 159 13.57 15.94 10.67
CA ARG A 159 12.91 17.04 9.96
C ARG A 159 13.22 18.41 10.59
N GLY A 160 13.40 18.45 11.92
CA GLY A 160 13.65 19.65 12.71
C GLY A 160 12.37 20.39 13.15
N GLU A 161 11.20 19.86 12.82
CA GLU A 161 9.85 20.35 13.13
C GLU A 161 8.88 19.15 13.12
N LYS A 162 7.67 19.31 13.65
CA LYS A 162 6.65 18.25 13.53
C LYS A 162 6.31 17.99 12.07
N VAL A 163 5.79 16.79 11.79
CA VAL A 163 5.14 16.56 10.50
C VAL A 163 3.89 17.42 10.39
N VAL A 164 3.52 17.80 9.17
CA VAL A 164 2.38 18.68 8.92
C VAL A 164 1.49 17.97 7.93
N ILE A 165 0.32 17.55 8.40
CA ILE A 165 -0.68 16.87 7.59
C ILE A 165 -1.93 17.75 7.62
N ASN A 166 -2.29 18.31 6.47
CA ASN A 166 -3.50 19.09 6.29
C ASN A 166 -4.40 18.34 5.32
N VAL A 167 -5.49 17.78 5.84
CA VAL A 167 -6.49 17.05 5.05
C VAL A 167 -7.69 17.94 4.83
N PRO A 168 -8.16 18.18 3.59
CA PRO A 168 -9.34 19.00 3.36
C PRO A 168 -10.54 18.48 4.17
N ILE A 169 -11.21 19.36 4.91
CA ILE A 169 -12.44 18.99 5.63
C ILE A 169 -13.60 18.88 4.65
N PHE A 170 -14.51 17.92 4.88
CA PHE A 170 -15.77 17.90 4.17
C PHE A 170 -16.60 19.13 4.58
N LYS A 171 -17.03 19.92 3.61
CA LYS A 171 -17.92 21.06 3.85
C LYS A 171 -19.38 20.62 3.74
N ASP A 172 -19.97 20.29 4.87
CA ASP A 172 -21.40 20.00 5.02
C ASP A 172 -22.19 21.28 5.31
N VAL A 173 -23.51 21.18 5.49
CA VAL A 173 -24.45 22.31 5.62
C VAL A 173 -24.08 23.26 6.76
N HIS A 174 -23.61 22.72 7.88
CA HIS A 174 -23.26 23.45 9.10
C HIS A 174 -21.76 23.43 9.42
N THR A 175 -20.91 22.94 8.51
CA THR A 175 -19.46 23.07 8.65
C THR A 175 -19.07 24.55 8.53
N PRO A 176 -18.33 25.10 9.50
CA PRO A 176 -17.82 26.46 9.39
C PRO A 176 -17.00 26.66 8.11
N SER A 177 -17.09 27.85 7.49
CA SER A 177 -16.34 28.20 6.28
C SER A 177 -15.83 29.65 6.38
N PRO A 178 -14.53 29.87 6.66
CA PRO A 178 -13.51 28.83 6.79
C PRO A 178 -13.69 27.97 8.04
N PHE A 179 -13.41 26.68 7.93
CA PHE A 179 -13.19 25.84 9.09
C PHE A 179 -11.80 26.14 9.67
N VAL A 180 -11.74 26.43 10.96
CA VAL A 180 -10.51 26.75 11.67
C VAL A 180 -10.51 26.00 12.99
N GLU A 181 -9.47 25.20 13.21
CA GLU A 181 -9.30 24.47 14.46
C GLU A 181 -8.65 25.34 15.54
N GLU A 182 -9.07 25.14 16.79
CA GLU A 182 -8.46 25.77 17.95
C GLU A 182 -7.55 24.78 18.68
N PHE A 183 -6.36 25.23 19.05
CA PHE A 183 -5.35 24.42 19.74
C PHE A 183 -4.99 25.07 21.09
N PRO A 184 -5.87 24.98 22.11
CA PRO A 184 -5.70 25.73 23.36
C PRO A 184 -4.47 25.32 24.19
N GLU A 185 -3.94 24.10 23.97
CA GLU A 185 -2.77 23.56 24.68
C GLU A 185 -1.49 23.51 23.81
N ASP A 186 -1.51 24.14 22.62
CA ASP A 186 -0.37 24.15 21.69
C ASP A 186 0.60 25.30 21.97
N ASP A 187 1.89 25.09 21.68
CA ASP A 187 2.95 26.09 21.80
C ASP A 187 2.98 27.11 20.62
N GLY A 188 1.93 27.08 19.81
CA GLY A 188 1.73 27.86 18.60
C GLY A 188 2.27 27.19 17.33
N GLU A 189 2.95 26.04 17.41
CA GLU A 189 3.39 25.29 16.21
C GLU A 189 2.21 24.81 15.37
N ALA A 190 1.21 24.17 15.98
CA ALA A 190 0.01 23.70 15.29
C ALA A 190 -0.78 24.86 14.69
N ALA A 191 -0.98 25.93 15.45
CA ALA A 191 -1.71 27.11 14.98
C ALA A 191 -1.07 27.79 13.75
N ARG A 192 0.27 27.72 13.62
CA ARG A 192 0.99 28.25 12.44
C ARG A 192 0.97 27.30 11.25
N ALA A 193 0.86 25.99 11.49
CA ALA A 193 0.95 24.95 10.47
C ALA A 193 -0.41 24.51 9.91
N ALA A 194 -1.48 24.66 10.69
CA ALA A 194 -2.85 24.35 10.29
C ALA A 194 -3.32 25.30 9.18
N LEU A 195 -3.96 24.75 8.15
CA LEU A 195 -4.58 25.51 7.08
C LEU A 195 -6.08 25.68 7.33
N PRO A 196 -6.67 26.85 7.01
CA PRO A 196 -8.13 26.99 6.96
C PRO A 196 -8.73 25.92 6.03
N ASP A 197 -9.93 25.43 6.37
CA ASP A 197 -10.64 24.36 5.64
C ASP A 197 -9.91 23.00 5.61
N HIS A 198 -9.01 22.76 6.56
CA HIS A 198 -8.32 21.48 6.70
C HIS A 198 -8.38 20.95 8.13
N ILE A 199 -8.48 19.63 8.24
CA ILE A 199 -8.20 18.86 9.45
C ILE A 199 -6.69 18.80 9.60
N TYR A 200 -6.18 19.30 10.72
CA TYR A 200 -4.75 19.32 11.02
C TYR A 200 -4.34 18.13 11.90
N MET A 201 -3.25 17.48 11.49
CA MET A 201 -2.62 16.38 12.20
C MET A 201 -1.09 16.54 12.13
N ASP A 202 -0.38 16.20 13.22
CA ASP A 202 1.02 16.57 13.41
C ASP A 202 1.95 15.41 13.81
N ALA A 203 1.50 14.17 13.56
CA ALA A 203 2.23 12.99 13.98
C ALA A 203 2.18 11.82 13.00
N MET A 204 3.22 10.98 13.05
CA MET A 204 3.34 9.79 12.20
C MET A 204 2.25 8.75 12.50
N GLY A 205 1.74 8.69 13.73
CA GLY A 205 0.61 7.82 14.10
C GLY A 205 -0.67 8.06 13.30
N PHE A 206 -0.94 9.29 12.83
CA PHE A 206 -2.10 9.54 11.96
C PHE A 206 -2.00 8.91 10.57
N GLY A 207 -0.79 8.52 10.16
CA GLY A 207 -0.54 7.86 8.89
C GLY A 207 -0.16 6.40 9.03
N MET A 208 0.96 6.11 9.70
CA MET A 208 1.44 4.75 9.94
C MET A 208 0.59 3.97 10.95
N GLY A 209 -0.25 4.66 11.72
CA GLY A 209 -1.28 4.04 12.55
C GLY A 209 -2.56 3.69 11.78
N ASN A 210 -2.54 3.79 10.44
CA ASN A 210 -3.61 3.32 9.56
C ASN A 210 -3.27 1.92 9.04
N CYS A 211 -4.30 1.08 8.83
CA CYS A 211 -4.16 -0.28 8.32
C CYS A 211 -4.23 -0.37 6.79
N CYS A 212 -3.58 -1.36 6.19
CA CYS A 212 -3.73 -1.64 4.77
C CYS A 212 -3.76 -3.12 4.41
N LEU A 213 -4.01 -3.36 3.13
CA LEU A 213 -3.94 -4.67 2.50
C LEU A 213 -2.79 -4.64 1.49
N GLN A 214 -1.84 -5.54 1.64
CA GLN A 214 -0.68 -5.65 0.75
C GLN A 214 -0.63 -7.04 0.14
N VAL A 215 -0.08 -7.16 -1.07
CA VAL A 215 0.13 -8.46 -1.73
C VAL A 215 1.52 -8.52 -2.30
N THR A 216 2.28 -9.53 -1.90
CA THR A 216 3.60 -9.82 -2.44
C THR A 216 3.54 -11.06 -3.34
N PHE A 217 4.19 -11.00 -4.50
CA PHE A 217 4.32 -12.13 -5.41
C PHE A 217 5.76 -12.29 -5.86
N GLN A 218 6.17 -13.55 -5.98
CA GLN A 218 7.45 -13.99 -6.50
C GLN A 218 7.34 -14.19 -8.00
N ALA A 219 8.21 -13.52 -8.74
CA ALA A 219 8.32 -13.66 -10.18
C ALA A 219 9.29 -14.79 -10.53
N CYS A 220 9.24 -15.25 -11.80
CA CYS A 220 10.11 -16.33 -12.27
C CYS A 220 11.59 -15.94 -12.39
N SER A 221 11.87 -14.64 -12.49
CA SER A 221 13.20 -14.05 -12.68
C SER A 221 13.19 -12.56 -12.34
N ILE A 222 14.36 -11.94 -12.32
CA ILE A 222 14.48 -10.48 -12.15
C ILE A 222 13.79 -9.70 -13.29
N SER A 223 13.84 -10.21 -14.52
CA SER A 223 13.23 -9.54 -15.69
C SER A 223 11.71 -9.52 -15.58
N GLU A 224 11.11 -10.64 -15.18
CA GLU A 224 9.66 -10.70 -14.94
C GLU A 224 9.25 -9.85 -13.73
N ALA A 225 10.05 -9.84 -12.65
CA ALA A 225 9.80 -8.97 -11.50
C ALA A 225 9.77 -7.49 -11.89
N ARG A 226 10.74 -7.03 -12.68
CA ARG A 226 10.80 -5.64 -13.18
C ARG A 226 9.63 -5.32 -14.10
N TYR A 227 9.26 -6.25 -14.98
CA TYR A 227 8.09 -6.10 -15.85
C TYR A 227 6.81 -5.95 -15.04
N LEU A 228 6.56 -6.86 -14.08
CA LEU A 228 5.37 -6.80 -13.23
C LEU A 228 5.35 -5.54 -12.34
N TYR A 229 6.50 -5.12 -11.81
CA TYR A 229 6.62 -3.86 -11.06
C TYR A 229 6.06 -2.69 -11.87
N ASP A 230 6.50 -2.56 -13.11
CA ASP A 230 6.11 -1.46 -13.98
C ASP A 230 4.63 -1.53 -14.36
N GLN A 231 4.19 -2.71 -14.81
CA GLN A 231 2.81 -2.90 -15.27
C GLN A 231 1.82 -2.62 -14.13
N LEU A 232 2.13 -3.06 -12.91
CA LEU A 232 1.23 -2.90 -11.77
C LEU A 232 1.23 -1.50 -11.16
N ALA A 233 2.30 -0.71 -11.37
CA ALA A 233 2.34 0.67 -10.93
C ALA A 233 1.19 1.52 -11.50
N THR A 234 0.76 1.24 -12.74
CA THR A 234 -0.35 1.96 -13.38
C THR A 234 -1.72 1.60 -12.79
N PHE A 235 -1.83 0.42 -12.15
CA PHE A 235 -3.05 -0.01 -11.46
C PHE A 235 -3.13 0.49 -10.01
N CYS A 236 -2.03 0.93 -9.41
CA CYS A 236 -2.03 1.44 -8.05
C CYS A 236 -3.12 2.48 -7.77
N PRO A 237 -3.27 3.56 -8.57
CA PRO A 237 -4.35 4.53 -8.34
C PRO A 237 -5.75 3.96 -8.58
N ILE A 238 -5.90 3.04 -9.54
CA ILE A 238 -7.19 2.42 -9.90
C ILE A 238 -7.70 1.57 -8.73
N VAL A 239 -6.85 0.70 -8.19
CA VAL A 239 -7.22 -0.19 -7.07
C VAL A 239 -7.32 0.59 -5.76
N MET A 240 -6.54 1.65 -5.56
CA MET A 240 -6.71 2.56 -4.42
C MET A 240 -8.11 3.20 -4.43
N ALA A 241 -8.55 3.75 -5.57
CA ALA A 241 -9.90 4.32 -5.68
C ALA A 241 -11.01 3.27 -5.46
N LEU A 242 -10.84 2.06 -5.98
CA LEU A 242 -11.79 0.95 -5.77
C LEU A 242 -11.88 0.53 -4.29
N SER A 243 -10.75 0.48 -3.60
CA SER A 243 -10.66 0.02 -2.21
C SER A 243 -10.93 1.10 -1.16
N ALA A 244 -11.10 2.36 -1.55
CA ALA A 244 -11.28 3.53 -0.69
C ALA A 244 -12.04 3.26 0.63
N ALA A 245 -11.38 3.46 1.78
CA ALA A 245 -11.91 3.11 3.12
C ALA A 245 -11.56 4.11 4.24
N SER A 246 -11.02 5.29 3.93
CA SER A 246 -10.55 6.26 4.94
C SER A 246 -11.20 7.64 4.82
N PRO A 247 -12.50 7.77 5.11
CA PRO A 247 -13.19 9.06 5.00
C PRO A 247 -13.00 9.97 6.23
N PHE A 248 -12.46 9.46 7.34
CA PHE A 248 -12.49 10.12 8.65
C PHE A 248 -11.10 10.25 9.27
N TYR A 249 -10.83 11.42 9.84
CA TYR A 249 -9.57 11.75 10.51
C TYR A 249 -9.82 12.70 11.68
N ARG A 250 -9.18 12.43 12.82
CA ARG A 250 -9.20 13.29 14.01
C ARG A 250 -10.59 13.77 14.46
N GLY A 251 -11.60 12.90 14.35
CA GLY A 251 -12.98 13.20 14.76
C GLY A 251 -13.75 14.02 13.75
N TYR A 252 -13.24 14.16 12.52
CA TYR A 252 -13.89 14.91 11.45
C TYR A 252 -14.10 14.07 10.20
N VAL A 253 -15.11 14.47 9.43
CA VAL A 253 -15.33 14.00 8.07
C VAL A 253 -14.40 14.74 7.13
N SER A 254 -13.51 14.02 6.44
CA SER A 254 -12.58 14.60 5.46
C SER A 254 -13.19 14.65 4.05
N ASP A 255 -12.62 15.41 3.13
CA ASP A 255 -13.01 15.44 1.69
C ASP A 255 -12.13 14.53 0.81
N ILE A 256 -11.51 13.51 1.42
CA ILE A 256 -10.74 12.45 0.76
C ILE A 256 -11.24 11.08 1.21
N ASP A 257 -11.06 10.02 0.42
CA ASP A 257 -11.54 8.67 0.76
C ASP A 257 -10.42 7.63 0.97
N CYS A 258 -9.16 8.01 0.79
CA CYS A 258 -8.01 7.10 0.83
C CYS A 258 -6.90 7.62 1.75
N ARG A 259 -6.14 6.72 2.39
CA ARG A 259 -5.11 7.09 3.38
C ARG A 259 -3.82 7.66 2.80
N TRP A 260 -3.58 7.49 1.51
CA TRP A 260 -2.25 7.62 0.89
C TRP A 260 -1.55 8.96 1.17
N GLY A 261 -2.25 10.08 0.99
CA GLY A 261 -1.71 11.40 1.25
C GLY A 261 -1.43 11.66 2.74
N VAL A 262 -2.26 11.09 3.62
CA VAL A 262 -2.08 11.18 5.08
C VAL A 262 -0.82 10.43 5.49
N ILE A 263 -0.68 9.17 5.08
CA ILE A 263 0.50 8.36 5.42
C ILE A 263 1.78 8.93 4.80
N SER A 264 1.71 9.42 3.55
CA SER A 264 2.82 10.10 2.87
C SER A 264 3.34 11.29 3.67
N ALA A 265 2.43 12.17 4.11
CA ALA A 265 2.77 13.35 4.89
C ALA A 265 3.22 13.01 6.32
N SER A 266 2.69 11.94 6.90
CA SER A 266 2.98 11.51 8.27
C SER A 266 4.43 11.08 8.47
N VAL A 267 5.10 10.62 7.40
CA VAL A 267 6.51 10.21 7.44
C VAL A 267 7.41 11.03 6.52
N ASP A 268 6.96 12.21 6.13
CA ASP A 268 7.77 13.14 5.35
C ASP A 268 8.84 13.78 6.24
N ASP A 269 10.03 13.19 6.17
CA ASP A 269 11.20 13.59 6.93
C ASP A 269 12.00 14.71 6.25
N ARG A 270 11.58 15.20 5.08
CA ARG A 270 12.33 16.21 4.32
C ARG A 270 12.44 17.53 5.08
N THR A 271 13.66 17.99 5.21
CA THR A 271 13.99 19.33 5.70
C THR A 271 13.42 20.42 4.78
N GLN A 272 13.40 21.66 5.26
CA GLN A 272 12.99 22.82 4.44
C GLN A 272 13.93 23.03 3.23
N GLU A 273 15.21 22.65 3.33
CA GLU A 273 16.12 22.64 2.19
C GLU A 273 15.73 21.53 1.20
N GLU A 274 15.55 20.29 1.64
CA GLU A 274 15.16 19.20 0.72
C GLU A 274 13.85 19.49 -0.02
N ARG A 275 12.88 20.14 0.64
CA ARG A 275 11.60 20.60 0.05
C ARG A 275 11.70 21.82 -0.87
N GLY A 276 12.87 22.46 -0.98
CA GLY A 276 13.06 23.65 -1.80
C GLY A 276 12.57 24.97 -1.17
N LEU A 277 12.14 24.96 0.09
CA LEU A 277 11.67 26.14 0.82
C LEU A 277 12.80 27.07 1.26
N LYS A 278 14.01 26.53 1.43
CA LYS A 278 15.26 27.28 1.72
C LYS A 278 16.35 26.93 0.72
N PRO A 279 17.37 27.77 0.49
CA PRO A 279 18.54 27.40 -0.32
C PRO A 279 19.25 26.17 0.24
N LEU A 280 19.79 25.31 -0.64
CA LEU A 280 20.54 24.12 -0.24
C LEU A 280 21.92 24.54 0.32
N LYS A 281 22.16 24.27 1.60
CA LYS A 281 23.40 24.60 2.32
C LYS A 281 23.94 23.44 3.15
N ASN A 282 23.05 22.70 3.82
CA ASN A 282 23.39 21.62 4.74
C ASN A 282 22.99 20.24 4.20
N ASN A 283 21.96 20.17 3.36
CA ASN A 283 21.54 18.93 2.70
C ASN A 283 22.24 18.75 1.34
N LYS A 284 22.38 17.51 0.87
CA LYS A 284 23.00 17.19 -0.43
C LYS A 284 22.03 17.32 -1.61
N TYR A 285 20.73 17.16 -1.37
CA TYR A 285 19.72 16.99 -2.41
C TYR A 285 18.50 17.89 -2.24
N ARG A 286 17.90 18.26 -3.38
CA ARG A 286 16.46 18.59 -3.46
C ARG A 286 15.70 17.29 -3.64
N ILE A 287 14.58 17.09 -2.94
CA ILE A 287 13.84 15.84 -3.00
C ILE A 287 12.35 16.12 -3.19
N PHE A 288 11.81 15.69 -4.33
CA PHE A 288 10.48 16.08 -4.80
C PHE A 288 9.31 15.39 -4.07
N LYS A 289 9.50 14.13 -3.67
CA LYS A 289 8.49 13.32 -2.98
C LYS A 289 8.90 12.97 -1.55
N SER A 290 7.91 12.69 -0.70
CA SER A 290 8.16 12.03 0.59
C SER A 290 8.83 10.68 0.34
N ARG A 291 9.50 10.10 1.35
CA ARG A 291 9.99 8.73 1.26
C ARG A 291 8.85 7.70 1.23
N TYR A 292 7.64 8.11 1.58
CA TYR A 292 6.41 7.37 1.34
C TYR A 292 5.61 8.07 0.24
N ASP A 293 5.61 7.54 -0.99
CA ASP A 293 4.89 8.14 -2.13
C ASP A 293 4.73 7.14 -3.29
N SER A 294 4.13 7.53 -4.41
CA SER A 294 4.15 6.72 -5.65
C SER A 294 5.59 6.42 -6.11
N ILE A 295 5.74 5.37 -6.94
CA ILE A 295 7.04 5.03 -7.52
C ILE A 295 7.66 6.21 -8.28
N ASP A 296 8.99 6.26 -8.32
CA ASP A 296 9.74 7.33 -8.97
C ASP A 296 10.37 6.92 -10.32
N SER A 297 10.39 5.62 -10.63
CA SER A 297 11.01 5.09 -11.85
C SER A 297 10.45 3.73 -12.21
N TYR A 298 10.12 3.52 -13.48
CA TYR A 298 10.00 2.20 -14.07
C TYR A 298 11.37 1.52 -14.20
N LEU A 299 11.36 0.20 -14.06
CA LEU A 299 12.54 -0.64 -13.97
C LEU A 299 12.77 -1.46 -15.23
N SER A 300 11.77 -1.79 -16.03
CA SER A 300 11.93 -2.56 -17.27
C SER A 300 12.29 -1.64 -18.45
N CYS A 301 12.94 -2.20 -19.47
CA CYS A 301 13.29 -1.44 -20.68
C CYS A 301 12.06 -0.83 -21.39
N CYS A 302 10.90 -1.49 -21.29
CA CYS A 302 9.65 -0.98 -21.86
C CYS A 302 9.15 0.29 -21.15
N GLY A 303 9.48 0.43 -19.86
CA GLY A 303 9.15 1.59 -19.05
C GLY A 303 10.05 2.81 -19.27
N GLU A 304 11.23 2.65 -19.88
CA GLU A 304 12.24 3.73 -19.97
C GLU A 304 11.69 5.01 -20.62
N LYS A 305 10.93 4.88 -21.72
CA LYS A 305 10.34 6.03 -22.42
C LYS A 305 9.25 6.76 -21.62
N TYR A 306 8.74 6.14 -20.56
CA TYR A 306 7.69 6.67 -19.70
C TYR A 306 8.23 7.21 -18.37
N ASN A 307 9.55 7.13 -18.12
CA ASN A 307 10.21 7.80 -17.01
C ASN A 307 10.37 9.30 -17.32
N ASP A 308 9.28 10.06 -17.21
CA ASP A 308 9.18 11.46 -17.62
C ASP A 308 9.21 12.47 -16.46
N ILE A 309 9.57 12.02 -15.26
CA ILE A 309 9.72 12.85 -14.06
C ILE A 309 11.19 13.00 -13.66
N ASP A 310 11.51 14.11 -12.99
CA ASP A 310 12.87 14.36 -12.48
C ASP A 310 13.23 13.37 -11.36
N LEU A 311 14.20 12.50 -11.62
CA LEU A 311 14.70 11.52 -10.67
C LEU A 311 15.99 12.01 -10.01
N THR A 312 15.92 12.37 -8.73
CA THR A 312 17.12 12.71 -7.95
C THR A 312 17.87 11.44 -7.56
N ILE A 313 19.15 11.32 -7.91
CA ILE A 313 19.96 10.13 -7.61
C ILE A 313 21.26 10.51 -6.91
N ASP A 314 21.83 9.58 -6.13
CA ASP A 314 23.23 9.68 -5.71
C ASP A 314 24.15 9.25 -6.86
N GLU A 315 24.81 10.22 -7.49
CA GLU A 315 25.68 10.01 -8.67
C GLU A 315 26.88 9.09 -8.40
N GLU A 316 27.39 9.04 -7.16
CA GLU A 316 28.52 8.18 -6.81
C GLU A 316 28.06 6.72 -6.73
N ILE A 317 26.94 6.49 -6.04
CA ILE A 317 26.30 5.17 -5.97
C ILE A 317 25.88 4.71 -7.37
N TYR A 318 25.27 5.59 -8.17
CA TYR A 318 24.86 5.27 -9.54
C TYR A 318 26.04 4.77 -10.38
N LYS A 319 27.18 5.49 -10.37
CA LYS A 319 28.41 5.09 -11.09
C LYS A 319 29.00 3.79 -10.54
N GLN A 320 28.95 3.58 -9.23
CA GLN A 320 29.40 2.33 -8.60
C GLN A 320 28.58 1.14 -9.10
N LEU A 321 27.25 1.25 -9.13
CA LEU A 321 26.34 0.20 -9.59
C LEU A 321 26.55 -0.12 -11.08
N LEU A 322 26.69 0.90 -11.93
CA LEU A 322 27.01 0.72 -13.35
C LEU A 322 28.34 0.00 -13.56
N SER A 323 29.38 0.40 -12.82
CA SER A 323 30.72 -0.20 -12.91
C SER A 323 30.72 -1.66 -12.45
N ALA A 324 29.78 -2.04 -11.58
CA ALA A 324 29.58 -3.41 -11.13
C ALA A 324 28.68 -4.25 -12.07
N GLY A 325 28.26 -3.68 -13.21
CA GLY A 325 27.49 -4.38 -14.24
C GLY A 325 25.98 -4.40 -14.00
N ILE A 326 25.44 -3.52 -13.16
CA ILE A 326 24.00 -3.28 -13.07
C ILE A 326 23.58 -2.37 -14.20
N ASP A 327 22.47 -2.68 -14.87
CA ASP A 327 21.96 -1.85 -15.96
C ASP A 327 21.45 -0.48 -15.46
N LYS A 328 21.31 0.44 -16.42
CA LYS A 328 20.95 1.84 -16.18
C LYS A 328 19.72 2.01 -15.29
N LEU A 329 18.61 1.33 -15.58
CA LEU A 329 17.32 1.60 -14.93
C LEU A 329 17.33 1.10 -13.48
N LEU A 330 17.85 -0.10 -13.26
CA LEU A 330 17.98 -0.65 -11.91
C LEU A 330 19.00 0.14 -11.08
N ALA A 331 20.12 0.56 -11.69
CA ALA A 331 21.10 1.41 -11.02
C ALA A 331 20.52 2.77 -10.62
N GLN A 332 19.72 3.40 -11.48
CA GLN A 332 19.02 4.65 -11.18
C GLN A 332 18.04 4.49 -10.01
N HIS A 333 17.24 3.41 -10.03
CA HIS A 333 16.30 3.12 -8.96
C HIS A 333 16.99 2.97 -7.59
N ILE A 334 18.03 2.14 -7.50
CA ILE A 334 18.73 1.92 -6.23
C ILE A 334 19.46 3.21 -5.78
N ALA A 335 20.10 3.93 -6.70
CA ALA A 335 20.74 5.20 -6.39
C ALA A 335 19.74 6.28 -5.92
N HIS A 336 18.50 6.25 -6.40
CA HIS A 336 17.42 7.10 -5.91
C HIS A 336 17.02 6.76 -4.48
N LEU A 337 16.80 5.48 -4.15
CA LEU A 337 16.42 5.06 -2.79
C LEU A 337 17.48 5.47 -1.74
N PHE A 338 18.75 5.50 -2.15
CA PHE A 338 19.90 5.81 -1.29
C PHE A 338 20.20 7.30 -1.15
N ILE A 339 19.39 8.20 -1.74
CA ILE A 339 19.44 9.64 -1.41
C ILE A 339 18.92 9.93 0.01
N ARG A 340 18.21 8.96 0.61
CA ARG A 340 17.63 9.06 1.95
C ARG A 340 18.65 8.70 3.02
N ASP A 341 18.44 9.24 4.22
CA ASP A 341 19.13 8.79 5.42
C ASP A 341 18.41 7.57 6.03
N PRO A 342 19.17 6.66 6.68
CA PRO A 342 18.58 5.62 7.52
C PRO A 342 17.87 6.25 8.72
N LEU A 343 16.68 5.75 9.06
CA LEU A 343 15.86 6.29 10.17
C LEU A 343 15.88 5.44 11.42
N SER A 344 16.11 4.13 11.27
CA SER A 344 16.04 3.17 12.38
C SER A 344 17.22 2.24 12.28
N VAL A 345 18.27 2.50 13.05
CA VAL A 345 19.47 1.66 13.15
C VAL A 345 19.57 1.13 14.56
N PHE A 346 19.77 -0.17 14.71
CA PHE A 346 20.03 -0.80 16.01
C PHE A 346 21.53 -0.85 16.27
N GLU A 347 21.95 -0.62 17.51
CA GLU A 347 23.37 -0.65 17.90
C GLU A 347 24.02 -1.99 17.53
N GLU A 348 23.29 -3.08 17.71
CA GLU A 348 23.72 -4.44 17.41
C GLU A 348 23.87 -4.72 15.92
N LYS A 349 23.31 -3.86 15.07
CA LYS A 349 23.27 -3.99 13.61
C LYS A 349 24.16 -2.98 12.87
N ILE A 350 25.09 -2.32 13.55
CA ILE A 350 26.04 -1.38 12.93
C ILE A 350 27.09 -2.12 12.09
N HIS A 351 27.65 -3.22 12.62
CA HIS A 351 28.70 -4.00 11.97
C HIS A 351 28.16 -5.38 11.63
N LEU A 352 28.02 -5.65 10.34
CA LEU A 352 27.41 -6.87 9.81
C LEU A 352 28.29 -7.54 8.78
N ASP A 353 28.00 -8.80 8.50
CA ASP A 353 28.62 -9.54 7.41
C ASP A 353 27.90 -9.23 6.09
N ASP A 354 28.49 -8.36 5.28
CA ASP A 354 27.89 -7.92 4.01
C ASP A 354 27.68 -9.07 2.99
N GLU A 355 28.34 -10.21 3.17
CA GLU A 355 28.14 -11.36 2.27
C GLU A 355 26.88 -12.15 2.59
N ASN A 356 26.46 -12.16 3.86
CA ASN A 356 25.43 -13.07 4.39
C ASN A 356 24.23 -12.36 5.03
N GLU A 357 24.35 -11.07 5.31
CA GLU A 357 23.28 -10.22 5.84
C GLU A 357 22.89 -9.14 4.82
N SER A 358 21.70 -8.58 4.98
CA SER A 358 21.17 -7.54 4.08
C SER A 358 20.54 -6.37 4.83
N ASP A 359 20.73 -6.29 6.15
CA ASP A 359 20.00 -5.36 7.01
C ASP A 359 20.34 -3.89 6.71
N HIS A 360 21.55 -3.57 6.23
CA HIS A 360 21.89 -2.19 5.84
C HIS A 360 21.21 -1.80 4.53
N PHE A 361 21.13 -2.72 3.56
CA PHE A 361 20.33 -2.51 2.37
C PHE A 361 18.84 -2.35 2.72
N GLU A 362 18.31 -3.28 3.52
CA GLU A 362 16.92 -3.28 3.98
C GLU A 362 16.60 -2.05 4.82
N ASN A 363 17.58 -1.44 5.50
CA ASN A 363 17.37 -0.19 6.23
C ASN A 363 16.80 0.90 5.32
N LEU A 364 17.37 1.07 4.12
CA LEU A 364 16.93 2.09 3.18
C LEU A 364 15.80 1.57 2.29
N GLN A 365 15.87 0.33 1.83
CA GLN A 365 14.83 -0.28 1.01
C GLN A 365 13.48 -0.32 1.72
N SER A 366 13.44 -0.81 2.97
CA SER A 366 12.18 -0.97 3.71
C SER A 366 11.61 0.36 4.23
N THR A 367 12.43 1.42 4.31
CA THR A 367 12.01 2.77 4.71
C THR A 367 11.82 3.73 3.53
N ASN A 368 11.91 3.25 2.30
CA ASN A 368 11.30 3.88 1.14
C ASN A 368 9.99 3.12 0.85
N TRP A 369 8.86 3.74 1.18
CA TRP A 369 7.55 3.11 1.15
C TRP A 369 6.78 3.55 -0.10
N GLN A 370 7.00 2.85 -1.20
CA GLN A 370 6.36 3.19 -2.47
C GLN A 370 5.02 2.45 -2.71
N THR A 371 4.25 2.84 -3.73
CA THR A 371 3.04 2.10 -4.16
C THR A 371 3.35 0.68 -4.65
N MET A 372 4.50 0.51 -5.30
CA MET A 372 5.10 -0.78 -5.62
C MET A 372 6.46 -0.88 -4.95
N ARG A 373 6.83 -2.07 -4.49
CA ARG A 373 8.19 -2.34 -4.00
C ARG A 373 8.82 -3.49 -4.76
N PHE A 374 10.01 -3.27 -5.32
CA PHE A 374 10.84 -4.30 -5.92
C PHE A 374 11.74 -4.92 -4.85
N LYS A 375 11.61 -6.21 -4.59
CA LYS A 375 12.21 -6.88 -3.42
C LYS A 375 13.27 -7.90 -3.89
N PRO A 376 14.57 -7.62 -3.66
CA PRO A 376 15.61 -8.62 -3.87
C PRO A 376 15.38 -9.89 -3.02
N PRO A 377 15.95 -11.04 -3.45
CA PRO A 377 16.00 -12.24 -2.64
C PRO A 377 16.67 -11.99 -1.28
N PRO A 378 16.09 -12.45 -0.16
CA PRO A 378 16.80 -12.49 1.12
C PRO A 378 18.03 -13.40 0.99
N PRO A 379 19.18 -13.02 1.58
CA PRO A 379 20.35 -13.89 1.64
C PRO A 379 20.00 -15.27 2.20
N ASN A 380 20.65 -16.31 1.68
CA ASN A 380 20.56 -17.67 2.22
C ASN A 380 19.13 -18.26 2.29
N SER A 381 18.25 -17.87 1.36
CA SER A 381 16.87 -18.38 1.27
C SER A 381 16.52 -18.94 -0.12
N ASP A 382 15.45 -19.74 -0.21
CA ASP A 382 14.90 -20.22 -1.48
C ASP A 382 13.97 -19.19 -2.15
N ILE A 383 13.77 -18.03 -1.53
CA ILE A 383 12.88 -16.98 -2.01
C ILE A 383 13.53 -16.23 -3.18
N GLY A 384 12.76 -16.06 -4.26
CA GLY A 384 13.19 -15.39 -5.49
C GLY A 384 12.97 -13.87 -5.48
N TRP A 385 13.10 -13.28 -6.67
CA TRP A 385 12.80 -11.88 -6.91
C TRP A 385 11.30 -11.64 -6.75
N ARG A 386 10.93 -10.65 -5.94
CA ARG A 386 9.54 -10.37 -5.63
C ARG A 386 9.18 -8.94 -5.95
N VAL A 387 7.89 -8.71 -6.07
CA VAL A 387 7.31 -7.38 -6.08
C VAL A 387 6.10 -7.36 -5.16
N GLU A 388 5.81 -6.19 -4.61
CA GLU A 388 4.78 -6.01 -3.59
C GLU A 388 3.89 -4.83 -3.98
N PHE A 389 2.58 -5.10 -4.04
CA PHE A 389 1.51 -4.15 -4.34
C PHE A 389 0.91 -3.62 -3.04
N ARG A 390 1.07 -2.32 -2.78
CA ARG A 390 0.86 -1.68 -1.47
C ARG A 390 -0.26 -0.62 -1.34
N PRO A 391 -0.94 -0.15 -2.41
CA PRO A 391 -1.82 1.01 -2.30
C PRO A 391 -3.23 0.68 -1.78
N MET A 392 -3.58 -0.59 -1.59
CA MET A 392 -4.95 -0.96 -1.22
C MET A 392 -5.26 -0.55 0.21
N GLU A 393 -6.47 -0.04 0.43
CA GLU A 393 -7.01 0.14 1.77
C GLU A 393 -7.49 -1.22 2.30
N VAL A 394 -7.36 -1.47 3.60
CA VAL A 394 -7.93 -2.70 4.18
C VAL A 394 -9.45 -2.59 4.22
N GLN A 395 -10.14 -3.70 3.95
CA GLN A 395 -11.60 -3.78 3.90
C GLN A 395 -12.17 -4.42 5.16
N LEU A 396 -13.46 -4.18 5.41
CA LEU A 396 -14.13 -4.61 6.64
C LEU A 396 -14.19 -6.14 6.80
N THR A 397 -14.47 -6.87 5.71
CA THR A 397 -14.63 -8.32 5.75
C THR A 397 -13.50 -9.07 5.06
N ASP A 398 -13.26 -10.30 5.50
CA ASP A 398 -12.28 -11.21 4.88
C ASP A 398 -12.65 -11.53 3.41
N PHE A 399 -13.95 -11.57 3.08
CA PHE A 399 -14.45 -11.70 1.71
C PHE A 399 -13.98 -10.55 0.81
N GLU A 400 -14.14 -9.30 1.26
CA GLU A 400 -13.72 -8.12 0.48
C GLU A 400 -12.20 -8.08 0.31
N ASN A 401 -11.43 -8.35 1.38
CA ASN A 401 -9.97 -8.40 1.32
C ASN A 401 -9.50 -9.49 0.35
N ALA A 402 -10.03 -10.72 0.48
CA ALA A 402 -9.72 -11.81 -0.45
C ALA A 402 -10.08 -11.48 -1.90
N ALA A 403 -11.19 -10.77 -2.14
CA ALA A 403 -11.58 -10.37 -3.49
C ALA A 403 -10.55 -9.45 -4.16
N TYR A 404 -10.01 -8.46 -3.44
CA TYR A 404 -8.96 -7.59 -3.96
C TYR A 404 -7.64 -8.33 -4.19
N VAL A 405 -7.25 -9.19 -3.24
CA VAL A 405 -6.04 -10.02 -3.38
C VAL A 405 -6.14 -10.90 -4.62
N VAL A 406 -7.23 -11.65 -4.76
CA VAL A 406 -7.46 -12.54 -5.92
C VAL A 406 -7.52 -11.75 -7.21
N PHE A 407 -8.15 -10.56 -7.22
CA PHE A 407 -8.19 -9.70 -8.40
C PHE A 407 -6.78 -9.28 -8.86
N VAL A 408 -5.93 -8.80 -7.95
CA VAL A 408 -4.56 -8.39 -8.29
C VAL A 408 -3.73 -9.58 -8.75
N VAL A 409 -3.81 -10.72 -8.08
CA VAL A 409 -3.06 -11.93 -8.46
C VAL A 409 -3.53 -12.49 -9.80
N LEU A 410 -4.84 -12.50 -10.07
CA LEU A 410 -5.36 -12.92 -11.37
C LEU A 410 -4.94 -11.95 -12.47
N LEU A 411 -4.91 -10.65 -12.20
CA LEU A 411 -4.43 -9.63 -13.12
C LEU A 411 -2.96 -9.84 -13.50
N THR A 412 -2.07 -10.18 -12.53
CA THR A 412 -0.66 -10.48 -12.86
C THR A 412 -0.54 -11.66 -13.80
N ARG A 413 -1.33 -12.72 -13.58
CA ARG A 413 -1.36 -13.91 -14.44
C ARG A 413 -1.82 -13.57 -15.86
N VAL A 414 -2.84 -12.72 -15.99
CA VAL A 414 -3.35 -12.27 -17.29
C VAL A 414 -2.33 -11.38 -18.01
N ILE A 415 -1.71 -10.43 -17.30
CA ILE A 415 -0.64 -9.58 -17.84
C ILE A 415 0.46 -10.44 -18.47
N LEU A 416 0.93 -11.46 -17.75
CA LEU A 416 1.99 -12.34 -18.24
C LEU A 416 1.52 -13.26 -19.37
N SER A 417 0.32 -13.84 -19.24
CA SER A 417 -0.19 -14.84 -20.21
C SER A 417 -0.55 -14.19 -21.55
N TYR A 418 -1.17 -13.02 -21.52
CA TYR A 418 -1.59 -12.29 -22.71
C TYR A 418 -0.61 -11.20 -23.14
N LYS A 419 0.48 -11.02 -22.40
CA LYS A 419 1.54 -10.03 -22.70
C LYS A 419 0.96 -8.62 -22.80
N LEU A 420 0.08 -8.28 -21.87
CA LEU A 420 -0.59 -6.99 -21.86
C LEU A 420 0.37 -5.91 -21.40
N ASP A 421 0.24 -4.74 -22.03
CA ASP A 421 1.04 -3.55 -21.73
C ASP A 421 0.11 -2.39 -21.34
N PHE A 422 0.29 -1.89 -20.12
CA PHE A 422 -0.50 -0.83 -19.49
C PHE A 422 0.31 0.44 -19.26
N LEU A 423 1.57 0.49 -19.69
CA LEU A 423 2.47 1.58 -19.35
C LEU A 423 1.99 2.91 -19.93
N ILE A 424 2.09 3.93 -19.07
CA ILE A 424 1.83 5.34 -19.35
C ILE A 424 2.92 6.17 -18.65
N PRO A 425 3.15 7.44 -19.05
CA PRO A 425 4.13 8.31 -18.38
C PRO A 425 3.92 8.38 -16.87
N LEU A 426 5.01 8.33 -16.09
CA LEU A 426 4.95 8.37 -14.62
C LEU A 426 4.26 9.64 -14.10
N SER A 427 4.44 10.78 -14.78
CA SER A 427 3.72 12.01 -14.43
C SER A 427 2.21 11.83 -14.44
N LYS A 428 1.68 10.96 -15.30
CA LYS A 428 0.25 10.60 -15.39
C LYS A 428 -0.17 9.58 -14.34
N VAL A 429 0.72 8.67 -13.94
CA VAL A 429 0.50 7.81 -12.77
C VAL A 429 0.40 8.66 -11.50
N ASP A 430 1.27 9.65 -11.32
CA ASP A 430 1.23 10.58 -10.19
C ASP A 430 -0.05 11.43 -10.18
N GLU A 431 -0.50 11.89 -11.34
CA GLU A 431 -1.77 12.60 -11.47
C GLU A 431 -2.95 11.69 -11.07
N ASN A 432 -2.96 10.44 -11.54
CA ASN A 432 -3.94 9.44 -11.15
C ASN A 432 -3.95 9.17 -9.64
N MET A 433 -2.78 9.12 -8.99
CA MET A 433 -2.67 8.93 -7.54
C MET A 433 -3.31 10.09 -6.76
N LYS A 434 -3.24 11.32 -7.28
CA LYS A 434 -3.95 12.47 -6.69
C LYS A 434 -5.46 12.39 -6.92
N VAL A 435 -5.89 11.95 -8.10
CA VAL A 435 -7.33 11.77 -8.41
C VAL A 435 -7.94 10.68 -7.53
N ALA A 436 -7.27 9.54 -7.36
CA ALA A 436 -7.77 8.38 -6.61
C ALA A 436 -8.05 8.66 -5.13
N GLN A 437 -7.42 9.68 -4.54
CA GLN A 437 -7.64 10.06 -3.15
C GLN A 437 -8.90 10.90 -2.95
N LYS A 438 -9.38 11.59 -4.00
CA LYS A 438 -10.54 12.47 -3.89
C LYS A 438 -11.77 11.70 -3.45
N ARG A 439 -12.63 12.35 -2.67
CA ARG A 439 -13.92 11.79 -2.30
C ARG A 439 -14.70 11.32 -3.55
N ASN A 440 -15.23 10.11 -3.48
CA ASN A 440 -16.03 9.47 -4.53
C ASN A 440 -15.29 9.25 -5.87
N ALA A 441 -13.95 9.24 -5.86
CA ALA A 441 -13.14 9.08 -7.08
C ALA A 441 -13.43 7.79 -7.86
N VAL A 442 -13.87 6.73 -7.19
CA VAL A 442 -14.29 5.48 -7.87
C VAL A 442 -15.40 5.72 -8.90
N LYS A 443 -16.31 6.67 -8.64
CA LYS A 443 -17.49 6.94 -9.46
C LYS A 443 -17.30 8.16 -10.35
N GLU A 444 -16.64 9.19 -9.83
CA GLU A 444 -16.56 10.52 -10.46
C GLU A 444 -15.16 10.81 -11.04
N GLY A 445 -14.14 10.05 -10.63
CA GLY A 445 -12.77 10.24 -11.08
C GLY A 445 -12.56 9.76 -12.50
N MET A 446 -11.68 10.47 -13.21
CA MET A 446 -11.19 10.11 -14.53
C MET A 446 -9.68 9.88 -14.43
N PHE A 447 -9.23 8.75 -14.96
CA PHE A 447 -7.86 8.25 -14.81
C PHE A 447 -7.22 8.07 -16.17
N TYR A 448 -5.98 8.54 -16.32
CA TYR A 448 -5.19 8.24 -17.50
C TYR A 448 -4.95 6.74 -17.56
N PHE A 449 -5.35 6.14 -18.68
CA PHE A 449 -5.26 4.71 -18.89
C PHE A 449 -4.97 4.41 -20.36
N ARG A 450 -4.24 3.33 -20.62
CA ARG A 450 -3.81 2.97 -21.98
C ARG A 450 -5.01 2.58 -22.85
N LYS A 451 -5.04 3.05 -24.10
CA LYS A 451 -6.14 2.78 -25.03
C LYS A 451 -6.07 1.34 -25.57
N ASP A 452 -4.91 0.97 -26.07
CA ASP A 452 -4.63 -0.37 -26.59
C ASP A 452 -3.59 -1.06 -25.71
N ILE A 453 -3.99 -2.17 -25.11
CA ILE A 453 -3.20 -2.92 -24.14
C ILE A 453 -2.57 -4.18 -24.76
N PHE A 454 -2.93 -4.53 -26.00
CA PHE A 454 -2.40 -5.69 -26.71
C PHE A 454 -1.20 -5.33 -27.60
N ILE A 455 -0.98 -4.03 -27.85
CA ILE A 455 0.12 -3.52 -28.66
C ILE A 455 1.15 -2.86 -27.73
N GLY A 456 2.28 -3.52 -27.44
CA GLY A 456 3.27 -3.03 -26.49
C GLY A 456 4.61 -3.77 -26.50
N CYS A 457 5.55 -3.30 -25.70
CA CYS A 457 6.91 -3.88 -25.56
C CYS A 457 6.91 -5.06 -24.56
N ASN A 458 7.62 -6.15 -24.86
CA ASN A 458 7.73 -7.31 -23.96
C ASN A 458 9.19 -7.73 -23.72
N PRO A 459 9.75 -7.44 -22.54
CA PRO A 459 11.17 -7.66 -22.27
C PRO A 459 11.54 -9.15 -22.13
N VAL A 460 10.56 -10.05 -21.92
CA VAL A 460 10.79 -11.49 -21.75
C VAL A 460 11.06 -12.17 -23.11
N LEU A 461 10.65 -11.57 -24.23
CA LEU A 461 10.85 -12.10 -25.58
C LEU A 461 11.76 -11.22 -26.44
N ASP A 462 11.76 -9.91 -26.22
CA ASP A 462 12.46 -8.97 -27.11
C ASP A 462 14.00 -8.98 -26.94
N GLY A 463 14.50 -9.63 -25.88
CA GLY A 463 15.94 -9.66 -25.57
C GLY A 463 16.53 -8.26 -25.38
N THR A 464 17.81 -8.16 -25.04
CA THR A 464 18.49 -6.86 -24.91
C THR A 464 18.80 -6.20 -26.26
N ALA A 465 18.18 -6.62 -27.37
CA ALA A 465 18.44 -6.04 -28.69
C ALA A 465 17.31 -6.35 -29.69
N SER A 466 16.33 -5.46 -29.79
CA SER A 466 16.13 -4.62 -30.96
C SER A 466 14.89 -3.79 -30.73
N ALA A 467 15.06 -2.47 -30.63
CA ALA A 467 13.98 -1.55 -30.94
C ALA A 467 13.50 -1.92 -32.35
N GLN A 468 12.37 -2.62 -32.45
CA GLN A 468 11.70 -2.73 -33.74
C GLN A 468 11.42 -1.29 -34.16
N ASN A 469 12.01 -0.94 -35.30
CA ASN A 469 11.89 0.35 -35.96
C ASN A 469 10.53 0.94 -35.67
N GLY A 470 10.51 2.03 -34.90
CA GLY A 470 9.38 2.92 -34.85
C GLY A 470 9.05 3.27 -36.29
N LEU A 471 7.99 2.67 -36.81
CA LEU A 471 7.11 3.43 -37.67
C LEU A 471 6.76 4.64 -36.82
N GLU A 472 7.39 5.77 -37.14
CA GLU A 472 6.94 7.07 -36.71
C GLU A 472 5.43 7.09 -37.01
N ALA A 473 4.63 6.85 -35.98
CA ALA A 473 3.25 7.21 -36.00
C ALA A 473 3.27 8.73 -36.05
N ASP A 474 3.18 9.22 -37.28
CA ASP A 474 2.83 10.58 -37.65
C ASP A 474 1.87 11.16 -36.59
N GLY A 475 2.18 12.36 -36.12
CA GLY A 475 1.65 12.88 -34.85
C GLY A 475 0.13 12.80 -34.66
N ALA A 476 -0.26 12.80 -33.38
CA ALA A 476 -1.60 13.06 -32.85
C ALA A 476 -2.54 11.88 -32.54
N ASN A 477 -2.03 10.75 -32.02
CA ASN A 477 -2.84 9.89 -31.16
C ASN A 477 -2.08 9.48 -29.90
N GLU A 478 -2.39 10.12 -28.77
CA GLU A 478 -1.87 9.71 -27.46
C GLU A 478 -2.19 8.23 -27.19
N GLU A 479 -1.20 7.44 -26.74
CA GLU A 479 -1.33 6.00 -26.43
C GLU A 479 -2.30 5.71 -25.26
N TYR A 480 -2.67 6.75 -24.53
CA TYR A 480 -3.54 6.72 -23.34
C TYR A 480 -4.64 7.78 -23.44
N THR A 481 -5.67 7.63 -22.61
CA THR A 481 -6.80 8.58 -22.48
C THR A 481 -7.35 8.56 -21.07
N LEU A 482 -8.13 9.57 -20.70
CA LEU A 482 -8.91 9.55 -19.48
C LEU A 482 -10.06 8.55 -19.59
N MET A 483 -10.20 7.68 -18.59
CA MET A 483 -11.30 6.70 -18.46
C MET A 483 -11.82 6.71 -17.02
N SER A 484 -13.12 6.47 -16.84
CA SER A 484 -13.66 6.20 -15.49
C SER A 484 -13.22 4.81 -15.01
N ILE A 485 -13.25 4.58 -13.70
CA ILE A 485 -12.99 3.23 -13.14
C ILE A 485 -13.97 2.21 -13.70
N ASP A 486 -15.25 2.55 -13.86
CA ASP A 486 -16.24 1.68 -14.50
C ASP A 486 -15.82 1.27 -15.92
N THR A 487 -15.33 2.23 -16.72
CA THR A 487 -14.85 1.94 -18.08
C THR A 487 -13.63 1.02 -18.05
N ILE A 488 -12.68 1.26 -17.13
CA ILE A 488 -11.47 0.43 -17.00
C ILE A 488 -11.82 -0.99 -16.55
N ILE A 489 -12.68 -1.15 -15.55
CA ILE A 489 -13.00 -2.44 -14.95
C ILE A 489 -14.02 -3.22 -15.80
N ASN A 490 -15.13 -2.59 -16.15
CA ASN A 490 -16.26 -3.26 -16.79
C ASN A 490 -16.27 -3.13 -18.32
N GLY A 491 -15.50 -2.19 -18.86
CA GLY A 491 -15.46 -1.91 -20.29
C GLY A 491 -16.55 -0.92 -20.72
N LYS A 492 -16.36 -0.37 -21.91
CA LYS A 492 -17.34 0.48 -22.59
C LYS A 492 -17.18 0.28 -24.09
N GLU A 493 -18.27 -0.09 -24.76
CA GLU A 493 -18.26 -0.36 -26.20
C GLU A 493 -17.65 0.80 -27.00
N GLY A 494 -16.76 0.47 -27.92
CA GLY A 494 -16.01 1.45 -28.73
C GLY A 494 -14.95 2.26 -27.98
N VAL A 495 -14.74 2.02 -26.67
CA VAL A 495 -13.76 2.76 -25.85
C VAL A 495 -12.69 1.82 -25.28
N PHE A 496 -13.08 0.81 -24.50
CA PHE A 496 -12.16 -0.12 -23.88
C PHE A 496 -12.87 -1.45 -23.55
N GLN A 497 -12.16 -2.57 -23.71
CA GLN A 497 -12.75 -3.90 -23.49
C GLN A 497 -13.16 -4.14 -22.03
N GLY A 498 -12.44 -3.55 -21.07
CA GLY A 498 -12.63 -3.77 -19.64
C GLY A 498 -11.81 -4.94 -19.11
N LEU A 499 -11.24 -4.78 -17.91
CA LEU A 499 -10.44 -5.81 -17.27
C LEU A 499 -11.24 -7.06 -16.91
N ILE A 500 -12.47 -6.90 -16.40
CA ILE A 500 -13.31 -8.04 -16.01
C ILE A 500 -13.67 -8.91 -17.22
N PRO A 501 -14.09 -8.36 -18.37
CA PRO A 501 -14.22 -9.14 -19.60
C PRO A 501 -12.95 -9.91 -20.00
N ILE A 502 -11.77 -9.28 -19.90
CA ILE A 502 -10.49 -9.94 -20.23
C ILE A 502 -10.19 -11.09 -19.24
N LEU A 503 -10.37 -10.85 -17.94
CA LEU A 503 -10.16 -11.85 -16.89
C LEU A 503 -11.11 -13.05 -17.08
N ASN A 504 -12.37 -12.81 -17.45
CA ASN A 504 -13.31 -13.89 -17.75
C ASN A 504 -12.88 -14.71 -18.97
N SER A 505 -12.40 -14.06 -20.04
CA SER A 505 -11.87 -14.76 -21.21
C SER A 505 -10.64 -15.61 -20.86
N TYR A 506 -9.78 -15.12 -19.98
CA TYR A 506 -8.66 -15.91 -19.46
C TYR A 506 -9.14 -17.15 -18.69
N LEU A 507 -10.10 -16.99 -17.78
CA LEU A 507 -10.66 -18.11 -17.01
C LEU A 507 -11.40 -19.14 -17.87
N GLU A 508 -11.97 -18.73 -19.01
CA GLU A 508 -12.61 -19.65 -19.97
C GLU A 508 -11.60 -20.53 -20.69
N ASN A 509 -10.38 -20.04 -20.91
CA ASN A 509 -9.31 -20.77 -21.58
C ASN A 509 -8.44 -21.60 -20.63
N MET A 510 -8.72 -21.55 -19.33
CA MET A 510 -7.99 -22.29 -18.31
C MET A 510 -8.78 -23.47 -17.77
N GLU A 511 -8.06 -24.55 -17.47
CA GLU A 511 -8.61 -25.68 -16.71
C GLU A 511 -8.77 -25.26 -15.24
N VAL A 512 -9.95 -24.72 -14.92
CA VAL A 512 -10.34 -24.33 -13.57
C VAL A 512 -11.54 -25.18 -13.15
N ASP A 513 -11.44 -25.83 -11.99
CA ASP A 513 -12.57 -26.58 -11.46
C ASP A 513 -13.75 -25.65 -11.15
N VAL A 514 -14.96 -26.21 -11.18
CA VAL A 514 -16.22 -25.45 -11.04
C VAL A 514 -16.24 -24.68 -9.72
N ASP A 515 -15.72 -25.27 -8.66
CA ASP A 515 -15.72 -24.65 -7.33
C ASP A 515 -14.86 -23.41 -7.28
N THR A 516 -13.62 -23.52 -7.75
CA THR A 516 -12.68 -22.41 -7.88
C THR A 516 -13.24 -21.32 -8.79
N ARG A 517 -13.83 -21.68 -9.93
CA ARG A 517 -14.42 -20.72 -10.86
C ARG A 517 -15.55 -19.92 -10.22
N CYS A 518 -16.44 -20.58 -9.47
CA CYS A 518 -17.51 -19.91 -8.73
C CYS A 518 -16.97 -18.93 -7.67
N THR A 519 -15.92 -19.32 -6.94
CA THR A 519 -15.27 -18.45 -5.95
C THR A 519 -14.70 -17.19 -6.62
N ILE A 520 -13.91 -17.36 -7.70
CA ILE A 520 -13.33 -16.23 -8.44
C ILE A 520 -14.42 -15.31 -8.98
N LEU A 521 -15.49 -15.86 -9.57
CA LEU A 521 -16.59 -15.05 -10.12
C LEU A 521 -17.33 -14.25 -9.04
N ASN A 522 -17.46 -14.78 -7.82
CA ASN A 522 -18.03 -14.03 -6.69
C ASN A 522 -17.15 -12.83 -6.31
N TYR A 523 -15.82 -13.01 -6.28
CA TYR A 523 -14.89 -11.92 -6.03
C TYR A 523 -14.91 -10.87 -7.14
N LEU A 524 -14.84 -11.30 -8.40
CA LEU A 524 -14.90 -10.38 -9.55
C LEU A 524 -16.22 -9.61 -9.62
N LYS A 525 -17.33 -10.21 -9.14
CA LYS A 525 -18.63 -9.53 -9.03
C LYS A 525 -18.58 -8.37 -8.04
N LEU A 526 -17.88 -8.49 -6.91
CA LEU A 526 -17.67 -7.38 -5.98
C LEU A 526 -16.95 -6.22 -6.67
N ILE A 527 -15.82 -6.50 -7.33
CA ILE A 527 -15.00 -5.49 -8.03
C ILE A 527 -15.81 -4.80 -9.13
N LYS A 528 -16.51 -5.58 -9.96
CA LYS A 528 -17.41 -5.08 -11.01
C LYS A 528 -18.46 -4.11 -10.47
N LYS A 529 -19.15 -4.49 -9.39
CA LYS A 529 -20.24 -3.69 -8.83
C LYS A 529 -19.76 -2.45 -8.09
N ARG A 530 -18.58 -2.48 -7.49
CA ARG A 530 -17.94 -1.28 -6.92
C ARG A 530 -17.54 -0.30 -8.01
N ALA A 531 -16.93 -0.80 -9.09
CA ALA A 531 -16.53 0.03 -10.22
C ALA A 531 -17.72 0.75 -10.87
N SER A 532 -18.87 0.09 -11.00
CA SER A 532 -20.10 0.70 -11.54
C SER A 532 -20.87 1.59 -10.56
N GLY A 533 -20.50 1.55 -9.27
CA GLY A 533 -21.21 2.22 -8.18
C GLY A 533 -22.53 1.54 -7.77
N GLU A 534 -22.78 0.30 -8.20
CA GLU A 534 -23.90 -0.51 -7.70
C GLU A 534 -23.68 -0.93 -6.24
N LEU A 535 -22.43 -1.19 -5.85
CA LEU A 535 -22.00 -1.37 -4.45
C LEU A 535 -21.15 -0.18 -4.01
N MET A 536 -21.29 0.18 -2.74
CA MET A 536 -20.50 1.26 -2.14
C MET A 536 -19.07 0.80 -1.87
N THR A 537 -18.13 1.74 -1.92
CA THR A 537 -16.85 1.58 -1.22
C THR A 537 -17.08 1.68 0.29
N MET A 538 -16.14 1.16 1.08
CA MET A 538 -16.20 1.28 2.53
C MET A 538 -16.25 2.75 2.98
N ALA A 539 -15.46 3.63 2.33
CA ALA A 539 -15.48 5.06 2.62
C ALA A 539 -16.86 5.69 2.36
N LYS A 540 -17.49 5.36 1.22
CA LYS A 540 -18.84 5.87 0.91
C LYS A 540 -19.88 5.35 1.89
N TRP A 541 -19.81 4.07 2.26
CA TRP A 541 -20.72 3.46 3.23
C TRP A 541 -20.59 4.10 4.62
N MET A 542 -19.36 4.27 5.13
CA MET A 542 -19.10 4.94 6.41
C MET A 542 -19.65 6.39 6.42
N ARG A 543 -19.47 7.13 5.32
CA ARG A 543 -20.05 8.48 5.17
C ARG A 543 -21.57 8.46 5.22
N GLU A 544 -22.22 7.53 4.51
CA GLU A 544 -23.67 7.36 4.52
C GLU A 544 -24.19 6.98 5.92
N PHE A 545 -23.44 6.18 6.66
CA PHE A 545 -23.74 5.85 8.05
C PHE A 545 -23.74 7.11 8.93
N VAL A 546 -22.65 7.89 8.90
CA VAL A 546 -22.52 9.13 9.69
C VAL A 546 -23.58 10.15 9.28
N ALA A 547 -23.82 10.35 7.98
CA ALA A 547 -24.80 11.30 7.48
C ALA A 547 -26.24 11.01 7.93
N LYS A 548 -26.56 9.73 8.20
CA LYS A 548 -27.89 9.29 8.69
C LYS A 548 -27.95 9.15 10.21
N HIS A 549 -26.83 9.35 10.90
CA HIS A 549 -26.78 9.15 12.34
C HIS A 549 -27.58 10.25 13.08
N PRO A 550 -28.46 9.93 14.04
CA PRO A 550 -29.33 10.91 14.70
C PRO A 550 -28.61 12.06 15.42
N GLN A 551 -27.37 11.81 15.86
CA GLN A 551 -26.54 12.83 16.53
C GLN A 551 -25.65 13.64 15.58
N TYR A 552 -25.58 13.28 14.30
CA TYR A 552 -24.77 14.03 13.35
C TYR A 552 -25.46 15.34 12.99
N LYS A 553 -24.77 16.46 13.20
CA LYS A 553 -25.35 17.81 13.09
C LYS A 553 -25.05 18.46 11.74
N GLN A 554 -24.63 17.67 10.74
CA GLN A 554 -24.22 18.18 9.42
C GLN A 554 -23.09 19.21 9.53
N ASP A 555 -22.23 19.09 10.54
CA ASP A 555 -21.12 19.99 10.86
C ASP A 555 -19.75 19.34 10.59
N SER A 556 -19.74 18.16 9.99
CA SER A 556 -18.55 17.32 9.76
C SER A 556 -17.86 16.82 11.02
N ILE A 557 -18.51 16.87 12.18
CA ILE A 557 -17.97 16.37 13.45
C ILE A 557 -18.48 14.95 13.74
N ILE A 558 -17.56 14.07 14.11
CA ILE A 558 -17.80 12.70 14.56
C ILE A 558 -17.61 12.65 16.07
N THR A 559 -18.70 12.57 16.81
CA THR A 559 -18.67 12.45 18.27
C THR A 559 -18.30 11.03 18.71
N ASP A 560 -17.92 10.87 19.99
CA ASP A 560 -17.65 9.56 20.59
C ASP A 560 -18.77 8.54 20.33
N LYS A 561 -20.03 8.98 20.45
CA LYS A 561 -21.20 8.13 20.23
C LYS A 561 -21.36 7.72 18.76
N ILE A 562 -21.17 8.66 17.81
CA ILE A 562 -21.19 8.32 16.37
C ILE A 562 -20.11 7.28 16.07
N ASN A 563 -18.90 7.49 16.62
CA ASN A 563 -17.78 6.59 16.43
C ASN A 563 -18.06 5.20 17.02
N TYR A 564 -18.59 5.14 18.25
CA TYR A 564 -18.97 3.88 18.90
C TYR A 564 -20.03 3.11 18.11
N ASP A 565 -21.11 3.76 17.67
CA ASP A 565 -22.18 3.12 16.91
C ASP A 565 -21.68 2.60 15.54
N LEU A 566 -20.77 3.35 14.90
CA LEU A 566 -20.11 2.93 13.67
C LEU A 566 -19.25 1.67 13.91
N PHE A 567 -18.37 1.68 14.91
CA PHE A 567 -17.51 0.53 15.20
C PHE A 567 -18.29 -0.71 15.64
N GLN A 568 -19.38 -0.53 16.41
CA GLN A 568 -20.28 -1.62 16.75
C GLN A 568 -20.93 -2.22 15.49
N LYS A 569 -21.36 -1.38 14.55
CA LYS A 569 -21.90 -1.83 13.26
C LYS A 569 -20.85 -2.59 12.44
N CYS A 570 -19.63 -2.06 12.36
CA CYS A 570 -18.50 -2.70 11.69
C CYS A 570 -18.19 -4.08 12.29
N ASP A 571 -18.14 -4.18 13.62
CA ASP A 571 -17.86 -5.44 14.33
C ASP A 571 -18.91 -6.52 14.02
N ARG A 572 -20.21 -6.17 14.08
CA ARG A 572 -21.30 -7.11 13.75
C ARG A 572 -21.25 -7.58 12.30
N ILE A 573 -20.91 -6.69 11.36
CA ILE A 573 -20.76 -7.05 9.94
C ILE A 573 -19.55 -7.97 9.75
N ALA A 574 -18.40 -7.64 10.34
CA ALA A 574 -17.17 -8.42 10.25
C ALA A 574 -17.33 -9.83 10.84
N LYS A 575 -18.12 -9.98 11.91
CA LYS A 575 -18.50 -11.27 12.51
C LYS A 575 -19.57 -12.04 11.73
N GLY A 576 -20.20 -11.40 10.74
CA GLY A 576 -21.28 -11.99 9.95
C GLY A 576 -22.62 -12.12 10.71
N GLU A 577 -22.75 -11.40 11.83
CA GLU A 577 -23.97 -11.28 12.65
C GLU A 577 -24.98 -10.34 12.00
N GLU A 578 -24.50 -9.38 11.20
CA GLU A 578 -25.32 -8.41 10.49
C GLU A 578 -24.97 -8.39 8.99
N GLN A 579 -25.97 -8.42 8.13
CA GLN A 579 -25.79 -8.32 6.67
C GLN A 579 -25.70 -6.86 6.23
N CYS A 580 -24.92 -6.60 5.17
CA CYS A 580 -24.75 -5.26 4.60
C CYS A 580 -24.70 -5.33 3.06
N PRO A 581 -25.82 -5.66 2.39
CA PRO A 581 -25.84 -5.91 0.96
C PRO A 581 -25.42 -4.70 0.10
N GLU A 582 -25.51 -3.48 0.62
CA GLU A 582 -25.03 -2.26 -0.03
C GLU A 582 -23.49 -2.15 -0.11
N LEU A 583 -22.77 -2.84 0.79
CA LEU A 583 -21.32 -2.85 0.87
C LEU A 583 -20.71 -4.13 0.28
N ILE A 584 -21.27 -5.29 0.65
CA ILE A 584 -20.71 -6.62 0.32
C ILE A 584 -21.54 -7.38 -0.71
N GLY A 585 -22.75 -6.90 -1.05
CA GLY A 585 -23.70 -7.65 -1.86
C GLY A 585 -24.24 -8.88 -1.13
N ASN A 586 -24.61 -9.91 -1.90
CA ASN A 586 -25.04 -11.21 -1.37
C ASN A 586 -24.08 -12.29 -1.89
N PRO A 587 -22.86 -12.39 -1.34
CA PRO A 587 -21.90 -13.40 -1.77
C PRO A 587 -22.44 -14.80 -1.43
N VAL A 588 -22.25 -15.75 -2.34
CA VAL A 588 -22.59 -17.15 -2.07
C VAL A 588 -21.52 -17.71 -1.14
N ASN A 589 -21.83 -17.73 0.15
CA ASN A 589 -20.87 -18.06 1.19
C ASN A 589 -20.73 -19.60 1.29
N LYS A 590 -19.53 -20.14 1.03
CA LYS A 590 -19.26 -21.59 1.08
C LYS A 590 -18.96 -22.10 2.51
N PHE A 591 -18.76 -21.20 3.47
CA PHE A 591 -18.28 -21.53 4.83
C PHE A 591 -19.34 -21.32 5.92
N LYS A 592 -20.63 -21.24 5.57
CA LYS A 592 -21.75 -21.27 6.52
C LYS A 592 -22.41 -22.63 6.58
#